data_AF-A0A6P4JF74-F1
#
_entry.id   AF-A0A6P4JF74-F1
#
_cell.length_a   1.000
_cell.length_b   1.000
_cell.length_c   1.000
_cell.angle_alpha   90.00
_cell.angle_beta   90.00
_cell.angle_gamma   90.00
#
_symmetry.space_group_name_H-M   'P 1'
#
loop_
_entity.id
_entity.type
_entity.pdbx_description
1 polymer ?
#
loop_
_entity_poly.entity_id
_entity_poly.type
_entity_poly.pdbx_seq_one_letter_code
_entity_poly.pdbx_strand_id
1 'polypeptide(L)'
;MDYIFECFFDDTFDQITRNGLQDRQSRRDVLDHLSAIIKGCSEGQDTQTEEVAAIAVLAAMRFHRLAKEQNGKVCLMGKYHNILYIGLRTCWDWGVRDSEVVVQLLEAIYECEKTFERIFLGALFGPHAPHFIAGWRSDFQDQHENVRAMVYFLKHATREKLTLPVWIPRFEQERQLRFIDVPIESCGKSSPLRIALQANAPEMLLILLSCTIRDILRQHHQLPNGIDTLRLPKRLQRYIDLTEELEGPAVESEKPDVPKPASAARAKLGSDMPRLETISSVGEEDESEDESENHVQLLEAVTDAEKAAVAAFVATSDGAITPEAKKAAMAAYMANLPPDYDPELPPDFDPDFPPLSS
;
A
#
# COMPACT_ATOMS: atom_id res chain seq x y z
N MET A 1 24.82 -6.98 -16.26
CA MET A 1 24.45 -5.59 -15.92
C MET A 1 24.84 -5.26 -14.49
N ASP A 2 24.51 -6.13 -13.54
CA ASP A 2 25.17 -6.47 -12.28
C ASP A 2 26.18 -5.42 -11.77
N TYR A 3 27.38 -5.35 -12.37
CA TYR A 3 28.44 -4.40 -12.01
C TYR A 3 28.04 -2.92 -12.02
N ILE A 4 27.16 -2.48 -12.93
CA ILE A 4 26.65 -1.10 -12.98
C ILE A 4 25.83 -0.78 -11.73
N PHE A 5 24.95 -1.70 -11.33
CA PHE A 5 24.12 -1.52 -10.13
C PHE A 5 24.95 -1.69 -8.85
N GLU A 6 25.95 -2.55 -8.85
CA GLU A 6 26.92 -2.66 -7.75
C GLU A 6 27.67 -1.34 -7.54
N CYS A 7 28.28 -0.76 -8.59
CA CYS A 7 28.91 0.57 -8.50
C CYS A 7 27.91 1.65 -8.06
N PHE A 8 26.68 1.65 -8.61
CA PHE A 8 25.66 2.61 -8.20
C PHE A 8 25.35 2.52 -6.69
N PHE A 9 25.15 1.32 -6.15
CA PHE A 9 24.85 1.15 -4.73
C PHE A 9 26.05 1.48 -3.86
N ASP A 10 27.26 1.04 -4.21
CA ASP A 10 28.48 1.37 -3.46
C ASP A 10 28.72 2.91 -3.46
N ASP A 11 28.80 3.54 -4.63
CA ASP A 11 29.07 4.99 -4.76
C ASP A 11 28.00 5.86 -4.11
N THR A 12 26.72 5.49 -4.25
CA THR A 12 25.59 6.25 -3.68
C THR A 12 25.49 6.03 -2.18
N PHE A 13 25.61 4.80 -1.70
CA PHE A 13 25.42 4.51 -0.28
C PHE A 13 26.62 4.92 0.55
N ASP A 14 27.85 4.97 0.02
CA ASP A 14 29.00 5.50 0.77
C ASP A 14 28.84 7.00 1.09
N GLN A 15 28.24 7.77 0.18
CA GLN A 15 27.96 9.21 0.39
C GLN A 15 26.80 9.45 1.38
N ILE A 16 25.86 8.50 1.49
CA ILE A 16 24.70 8.59 2.37
C ILE A 16 25.08 8.27 3.82
N THR A 17 24.65 9.10 4.78
CA THR A 17 24.83 8.82 6.21
C THR A 17 24.00 7.61 6.66
N ARG A 18 24.33 6.98 7.80
CA ARG A 18 23.62 5.76 8.26
C ARG A 18 22.09 5.93 8.32
N ASN A 19 21.59 7.13 8.63
CA ASN A 19 20.16 7.42 8.72
C ASN A 19 19.61 8.21 7.52
N GLY A 20 20.42 8.52 6.50
CA GLY A 20 20.02 9.33 5.34
C GLY A 20 19.02 8.68 4.36
N LEU A 21 18.35 7.60 4.77
CA LEU A 21 17.20 7.00 4.08
C LEU A 21 15.98 6.86 5.04
N GLN A 22 15.99 7.55 6.18
CA GLN A 22 14.90 7.51 7.16
C GLN A 22 13.68 8.30 6.67
N ASP A 23 13.90 9.48 6.08
CA ASP A 23 12.86 10.27 5.46
C ASP A 23 12.46 9.70 4.09
N ARG A 24 11.30 10.12 3.60
CA ARG A 24 10.72 9.65 2.34
C ARG A 24 11.39 10.29 1.12
N GLN A 25 11.91 11.50 1.24
CA GLN A 25 12.41 12.26 0.09
C GLN A 25 13.76 11.70 -0.35
N SER A 26 14.71 11.49 0.56
CA SER A 26 15.99 10.87 0.23
C SER A 26 15.85 9.46 -0.35
N ARG A 27 14.81 8.69 0.05
CA ARG A 27 14.49 7.42 -0.62
C ARG A 27 13.97 7.61 -2.04
N ARG A 28 13.11 8.61 -2.29
CA ARG A 28 12.64 8.97 -3.64
C ARG A 28 13.79 9.43 -4.54
N ASP A 29 14.67 10.28 -4.05
CA ASP A 29 15.82 10.78 -4.82
C ASP A 29 16.72 9.61 -5.31
N VAL A 30 16.96 8.62 -4.45
CA VAL A 30 17.67 7.37 -4.82
C VAL A 30 16.88 6.53 -5.83
N LEU A 31 15.56 6.41 -5.68
CA LEU A 31 14.69 5.67 -6.60
C LEU A 31 14.59 6.32 -7.98
N ASP A 32 14.56 7.65 -8.05
CA ASP A 32 14.51 8.41 -9.30
C ASP A 32 15.83 8.26 -10.07
N HIS A 33 16.98 8.35 -9.39
CA HIS A 33 18.28 8.09 -9.99
C HIS A 33 18.41 6.63 -10.45
N LEU A 34 18.03 5.65 -9.61
CA LEU A 34 18.03 4.24 -9.99
C LEU A 34 17.12 3.96 -11.20
N SER A 35 15.95 4.60 -11.25
CA SER A 35 15.00 4.49 -12.35
C SER A 35 15.53 5.10 -13.66
N ALA A 36 16.34 6.16 -13.60
CA ALA A 36 17.03 6.69 -14.77
C ALA A 36 18.09 5.70 -15.30
N ILE A 37 18.84 5.04 -14.40
CA ILE A 37 19.83 4.02 -14.77
C ILE A 37 19.16 2.79 -15.38
N ILE A 38 18.04 2.32 -14.82
CA ILE A 38 17.26 1.18 -15.36
C ILE A 38 16.79 1.48 -16.79
N LYS A 39 16.26 2.69 -17.06
CA LYS A 39 15.87 3.11 -18.41
C LYS A 39 17.05 3.11 -19.38
N GLY A 40 18.16 3.77 -19.03
CA GLY A 40 19.35 3.85 -19.88
C GLY A 40 19.98 2.48 -20.16
N CYS A 41 19.96 1.56 -19.19
CA CYS A 41 20.45 0.19 -19.37
C CYS A 41 19.52 -0.64 -20.26
N SER A 42 18.20 -0.50 -20.12
CA SER A 42 17.18 -1.15 -20.96
C SER A 42 17.30 -0.70 -22.43
N GLU A 43 17.37 0.60 -22.68
CA GLU A 43 17.54 1.18 -24.02
C GLU A 43 18.88 0.80 -24.65
N GLY A 44 19.97 0.84 -23.87
CA GLY A 44 21.33 0.53 -24.36
C GLY A 44 21.60 -0.94 -24.65
N GLN A 45 20.75 -1.86 -24.19
CA GLN A 45 20.93 -3.32 -24.32
C GLN A 45 19.72 -4.03 -24.95
N ASP A 46 18.73 -3.29 -25.48
CA ASP A 46 17.49 -3.82 -26.08
C ASP A 46 16.81 -4.90 -25.19
N THR A 47 16.79 -4.64 -23.88
CA THR A 47 16.31 -5.56 -22.84
C THR A 47 15.09 -4.97 -22.13
N GLN A 48 14.11 -5.79 -21.75
CA GLN A 48 12.88 -5.30 -21.11
C GLN A 48 13.16 -4.71 -19.72
N THR A 49 12.50 -3.60 -19.39
CA THR A 49 12.80 -2.82 -18.17
C THR A 49 12.62 -3.61 -16.87
N GLU A 50 11.67 -4.53 -16.82
CA GLU A 50 11.42 -5.37 -15.65
C GLU A 50 12.52 -6.42 -15.42
N GLU A 51 13.23 -6.83 -16.48
CA GLU A 51 14.38 -7.73 -16.39
C GLU A 51 15.61 -6.97 -15.88
N VAL A 52 15.80 -5.74 -16.37
CA VAL A 52 16.83 -4.81 -15.85
C VAL A 52 16.58 -4.46 -14.38
N ALA A 53 15.33 -4.20 -14.01
CA ALA A 53 14.93 -3.93 -12.63
C ALA A 53 15.14 -5.14 -11.70
N ALA A 54 14.90 -6.37 -12.17
CA ALA A 54 15.22 -7.58 -11.41
C ALA A 54 16.72 -7.67 -11.06
N ILE A 55 17.60 -7.33 -12.02
CA ILE A 55 19.05 -7.28 -11.78
C ILE A 55 19.42 -6.19 -10.77
N ALA A 56 18.80 -5.01 -10.84
CA ALA A 56 18.98 -3.95 -9.84
C ALA A 56 18.57 -4.41 -8.42
N VAL A 57 17.46 -5.15 -8.30
CA VAL A 57 17.00 -5.71 -7.02
C VAL A 57 17.95 -6.78 -6.48
N LEU A 58 18.48 -7.65 -7.35
CA LEU A 58 19.51 -8.62 -6.98
C LEU A 58 20.79 -7.94 -6.47
N ALA A 59 21.22 -6.84 -7.10
CA ALA A 59 22.36 -6.04 -6.65
C ALA A 59 22.10 -5.38 -5.29
N ALA A 60 20.90 -4.82 -5.06
CA ALA A 60 20.48 -4.26 -3.77
C ALA A 60 20.53 -5.30 -2.64
N MET A 61 20.02 -6.51 -2.89
CA MET A 61 20.12 -7.63 -1.94
C MET A 61 21.56 -8.08 -1.72
N ARG A 62 22.39 -8.11 -2.77
CA ARG A 62 23.82 -8.45 -2.67
C ARG A 62 24.57 -7.46 -1.78
N PHE A 63 24.35 -6.16 -1.93
CA PHE A 63 24.94 -5.12 -1.08
C PHE A 63 24.57 -5.32 0.40
N HIS A 64 23.27 -5.47 0.72
CA HIS A 64 22.82 -5.77 2.09
C HIS A 64 23.48 -7.04 2.65
N ARG A 65 23.50 -8.13 1.86
CA ARG A 65 24.11 -9.40 2.28
C ARG A 65 25.60 -9.26 2.57
N LEU A 66 26.36 -8.59 1.72
CA LEU A 66 27.81 -8.39 1.94
C LEU A 66 28.07 -7.57 3.21
N ALA A 67 27.32 -6.49 3.44
CA ALA A 67 27.41 -5.70 4.67
C ALA A 67 27.04 -6.53 5.93
N LYS A 68 25.99 -7.35 5.83
CA LYS A 68 25.56 -8.29 6.89
C LYS A 68 26.61 -9.36 7.16
N GLU A 69 27.22 -9.95 6.14
CA GLU A 69 28.29 -10.97 6.26
C GLU A 69 29.55 -10.39 6.91
N GLN A 70 30.00 -9.21 6.48
CA GLN A 70 31.12 -8.50 7.08
C GLN A 70 30.87 -8.14 8.55
N ASN A 71 29.62 -7.82 8.91
CA ASN A 71 29.16 -7.56 10.28
C ASN A 71 28.72 -8.85 11.02
N GLY A 72 29.42 -9.97 10.80
CA GLY A 72 29.21 -11.21 11.59
C GLY A 72 27.84 -11.87 11.39
N LYS A 73 27.23 -11.70 10.21
CA LYS A 73 25.85 -12.11 9.85
C LYS A 73 24.73 -11.30 10.52
N VAL A 74 25.03 -10.18 11.17
CA VAL A 74 24.05 -9.28 11.79
C VAL A 74 23.81 -8.06 10.88
N CYS A 75 22.56 -7.71 10.60
CA CYS A 75 22.26 -6.54 9.78
C CYS A 75 22.60 -5.22 10.50
N LEU A 76 23.26 -4.30 9.79
CA LEU A 76 23.71 -3.00 10.32
C LEU A 76 22.59 -1.96 10.48
N MET A 77 21.38 -2.23 9.99
CA MET A 77 20.23 -1.31 9.97
C MET A 77 20.55 0.02 9.25
N GLY A 78 19.63 0.99 9.30
CA GLY A 78 19.77 2.27 8.59
C GLY A 78 19.89 2.05 7.08
N LYS A 79 20.81 2.75 6.41
CA LYS A 79 21.03 2.66 4.95
C LYS A 79 21.25 1.22 4.46
N TYR A 80 22.01 0.41 5.20
CA TYR A 80 22.34 -0.97 4.83
C TYR A 80 21.14 -1.92 4.80
N HIS A 81 20.06 -1.56 5.50
CA HIS A 81 18.79 -2.31 5.52
C HIS A 81 17.72 -1.64 4.65
N ASN A 82 17.64 -0.31 4.68
CA ASN A 82 16.68 0.45 3.88
C ASN A 82 16.89 0.28 2.36
N ILE A 83 18.07 -0.15 1.91
CA ILE A 83 18.31 -0.58 0.53
C ILE A 83 17.35 -1.71 0.09
N LEU A 84 16.92 -2.60 1.00
CA LEU A 84 15.93 -3.63 0.69
C LEU A 84 14.56 -3.02 0.37
N TYR A 85 14.23 -1.86 0.96
CA TYR A 85 13.00 -1.12 0.64
C TYR A 85 13.11 -0.30 -0.65
N ILE A 86 14.31 0.16 -1.01
CA ILE A 86 14.60 0.66 -2.36
C ILE A 86 14.37 -0.47 -3.38
N GLY A 87 14.88 -1.68 -3.10
CA GLY A 87 14.61 -2.87 -3.92
C GLY A 87 13.12 -3.21 -4.00
N LEU A 88 12.40 -3.18 -2.88
CA LEU A 88 10.97 -3.49 -2.81
C LEU A 88 10.15 -2.50 -3.65
N ARG A 89 10.45 -1.20 -3.51
CA ARG A 89 9.80 -0.16 -4.31
C ARG A 89 10.15 -0.29 -5.80
N THR A 90 11.40 -0.64 -6.12
CA THR A 90 11.86 -0.94 -7.50
C THR A 90 11.10 -2.13 -8.12
N CYS A 91 10.86 -3.21 -7.38
CA CYS A 91 10.03 -4.34 -7.85
C CYS A 91 8.63 -3.89 -8.29
N TRP A 92 8.00 -3.03 -7.48
CA TRP A 92 6.67 -2.50 -7.74
C TRP A 92 6.65 -1.54 -8.93
N ASP A 93 7.49 -0.51 -8.94
CA ASP A 93 7.50 0.55 -9.96
C ASP A 93 7.77 -0.01 -11.37
N TRP A 94 8.62 -1.03 -11.46
CA TRP A 94 9.00 -1.68 -12.71
C TRP A 94 8.25 -2.98 -13.00
N GLY A 95 7.32 -3.39 -12.13
CA GLY A 95 6.49 -4.58 -12.33
C GLY A 95 7.28 -5.88 -12.53
N VAL A 96 8.33 -6.09 -11.72
CA VAL A 96 9.23 -7.26 -11.82
C VAL A 96 8.42 -8.56 -11.85
N ARG A 97 8.56 -9.33 -12.94
CA ARG A 97 7.75 -10.54 -13.20
C ARG A 97 8.36 -11.81 -12.60
N ASP A 98 9.67 -11.80 -12.35
CA ASP A 98 10.37 -12.90 -11.70
C ASP A 98 9.93 -13.03 -10.25
N SER A 99 9.33 -14.17 -9.93
CA SER A 99 8.75 -14.43 -8.61
C SER A 99 9.79 -14.96 -7.63
N GLU A 100 10.88 -15.55 -8.13
CA GLU A 100 12.00 -15.99 -7.31
C GLU A 100 12.74 -14.76 -6.74
N VAL A 101 13.05 -13.76 -7.59
CA VAL A 101 13.69 -12.51 -7.16
C VAL A 101 12.85 -11.74 -6.14
N VAL A 102 11.54 -11.63 -6.36
CA VAL A 102 10.63 -10.95 -5.41
C VAL A 102 10.55 -11.71 -4.08
N VAL A 103 10.54 -13.05 -4.09
CA VAL A 103 10.48 -13.86 -2.87
C VAL A 103 11.80 -13.82 -2.10
N GLN A 104 12.95 -13.93 -2.76
CA GLN A 104 14.27 -13.75 -2.12
C GLN A 104 14.37 -12.39 -1.41
N LEU A 105 13.76 -11.33 -1.96
CA LEU A 105 13.72 -10.01 -1.33
C LEU A 105 12.84 -9.99 -0.08
N LEU A 106 11.66 -10.62 -0.12
CA LEU A 106 10.78 -10.75 1.05
C LEU A 106 11.46 -11.58 2.14
N GLU A 107 12.18 -12.65 1.79
CA GLU A 107 12.99 -13.43 2.73
C GLU A 107 14.12 -12.59 3.35
N ALA A 108 14.87 -11.82 2.54
CA ALA A 108 15.94 -10.95 3.02
C ALA A 108 15.46 -9.87 4.00
N ILE A 109 14.26 -9.32 3.79
CA ILE A 109 13.59 -8.41 4.73
C ILE A 109 13.19 -9.16 6.01
N TYR A 110 12.52 -10.32 5.87
CA TYR A 110 12.02 -11.11 6.99
C TYR A 110 13.15 -11.66 7.89
N GLU A 111 14.29 -12.01 7.31
CA GLU A 111 15.47 -12.43 8.07
C GLU A 111 15.88 -11.40 9.13
N CYS A 112 15.71 -10.11 8.82
CA CYS A 112 16.16 -8.98 9.63
C CYS A 112 15.05 -8.41 10.51
N GLU A 113 13.82 -8.23 10.00
CA GLU A 113 12.72 -7.59 10.75
C GLU A 113 11.77 -8.57 11.45
N LYS A 114 11.69 -9.83 10.99
CA LYS A 114 10.70 -10.84 11.44
C LYS A 114 9.22 -10.43 11.30
N THR A 115 8.94 -9.38 10.52
CA THR A 115 7.60 -8.91 10.16
C THR A 115 7.61 -8.31 8.74
N PHE A 116 6.42 -7.94 8.24
CA PHE A 116 6.22 -7.18 6.99
C PHE A 116 5.32 -5.96 7.22
N GLU A 117 5.35 -5.38 8.42
CA GLU A 117 4.52 -4.21 8.75
C GLU A 117 4.70 -3.05 7.76
N ARG A 118 5.89 -2.93 7.14
CA ARG A 118 6.14 -1.93 6.08
C ARG A 118 5.36 -2.12 4.78
N ILE A 119 4.83 -3.32 4.53
CA ILE A 119 3.95 -3.60 3.38
C ILE A 119 2.49 -3.44 3.79
N PHE A 120 2.12 -3.91 5.00
CA PHE A 120 0.72 -3.98 5.42
C PHE A 120 0.16 -2.71 6.04
N LEU A 121 0.92 -1.96 6.87
CA LEU A 121 0.36 -0.82 7.61
C LEU A 121 -0.18 0.28 6.68
N GLY A 122 0.53 0.57 5.58
CA GLY A 122 0.09 1.57 4.61
C GLY A 122 -1.15 1.17 3.82
N ALA A 123 -1.39 -0.13 3.65
CA ALA A 123 -2.59 -0.66 2.99
C ALA A 123 -3.79 -0.68 3.96
N LEU A 124 -3.57 -1.05 5.22
CA LEU A 124 -4.59 -1.11 6.27
C LEU A 124 -5.07 0.28 6.73
N PHE A 125 -4.15 1.24 6.85
CA PHE A 125 -4.39 2.52 7.54
C PHE A 125 -4.00 3.77 6.72
N GLY A 126 -3.61 3.60 5.45
CA GLY A 126 -3.16 4.70 4.58
C GLY A 126 -1.70 5.12 4.79
N PRO A 127 -1.15 5.99 3.94
CA PRO A 127 0.30 6.23 3.83
C PRO A 127 0.92 6.97 5.02
N HIS A 128 0.11 7.67 5.82
CA HIS A 128 0.57 8.46 6.96
C HIS A 128 0.62 7.68 8.28
N ALA A 129 -0.33 6.76 8.51
CA ALA A 129 -0.43 5.99 9.74
C ALA A 129 0.85 5.22 10.14
N PRO A 130 1.63 4.62 9.20
CA PRO A 130 2.88 3.94 9.56
C PRO A 130 3.92 4.84 10.24
N HIS A 131 3.87 6.16 10.00
CA HIS A 131 4.78 7.11 10.64
C HIS A 131 4.51 7.24 12.14
N PHE A 132 3.24 7.20 12.53
CA PHE A 132 2.80 7.24 13.92
C PHE A 132 2.93 5.88 14.62
N ILE A 133 2.70 4.78 13.89
CA ILE A 133 2.70 3.41 14.43
C ILE A 133 4.13 2.86 14.58
N ALA A 134 5.01 3.12 13.60
CA ALA A 134 6.31 2.47 13.48
C ALA A 134 7.46 3.44 13.09
N GLY A 135 7.22 4.76 13.09
CA GLY A 135 8.26 5.78 12.91
C GLY A 135 8.71 6.04 11.47
N TRP A 136 8.15 5.36 10.46
CA TRP A 136 8.54 5.48 9.05
C TRP A 136 7.34 5.85 8.17
N ARG A 137 7.52 6.73 7.16
CA ARG A 137 6.45 7.08 6.21
C ARG A 137 6.40 6.08 5.06
N SER A 138 5.20 5.74 4.58
CA SER A 138 5.05 4.89 3.39
C SER A 138 5.69 5.54 2.16
N ASP A 139 6.38 4.72 1.36
CA ASP A 139 6.93 5.16 0.08
C ASP A 139 5.83 5.34 -0.98
N PHE A 140 4.74 4.57 -0.87
CA PHE A 140 3.55 4.65 -1.73
C PHE A 140 2.72 5.92 -1.48
N GLN A 141 2.18 6.51 -2.55
CA GLN A 141 1.54 7.82 -2.62
C GLN A 141 0.28 7.90 -1.77
N ASP A 142 -0.63 6.95 -1.98
CA ASP A 142 -1.95 6.87 -1.35
C ASP A 142 -2.26 5.44 -0.86
N GLN A 143 -3.37 5.25 -0.13
CA GLN A 143 -3.75 3.94 0.39
C GLN A 143 -3.99 2.91 -0.73
N HIS A 144 -4.52 3.33 -1.87
CA HIS A 144 -4.83 2.45 -3.00
C HIS A 144 -3.56 1.97 -3.74
N GLU A 145 -2.50 2.78 -3.83
CA GLU A 145 -1.17 2.31 -4.24
C GLU A 145 -0.60 1.31 -3.22
N ASN A 146 -0.70 1.58 -1.91
CA ASN A 146 -0.27 0.62 -0.88
C ASN A 146 -1.01 -0.74 -1.01
N VAL A 147 -2.34 -0.72 -1.19
CA VAL A 147 -3.16 -1.94 -1.37
C VAL A 147 -2.73 -2.71 -2.62
N ARG A 148 -2.56 -2.04 -3.77
CA ARG A 148 -2.14 -2.69 -5.01
C ARG A 148 -0.72 -3.26 -4.92
N ALA A 149 0.20 -2.56 -4.25
CA ALA A 149 1.55 -3.04 -3.97
C ALA A 149 1.53 -4.27 -3.06
N MET A 150 0.77 -4.26 -1.97
CA MET A 150 0.56 -5.42 -1.10
C MET A 150 0.01 -6.61 -1.91
N VAL A 151 -0.99 -6.40 -2.78
CA VAL A 151 -1.55 -7.44 -3.66
C VAL A 151 -0.51 -8.00 -4.64
N TYR A 152 0.40 -7.16 -5.14
CA TYR A 152 1.52 -7.60 -5.99
C TYR A 152 2.46 -8.55 -5.22
N PHE A 153 2.94 -8.16 -4.03
CA PHE A 153 3.79 -9.04 -3.21
C PHE A 153 3.07 -10.32 -2.77
N LEU A 154 1.78 -10.23 -2.42
CA LEU A 154 0.92 -11.39 -2.13
C LEU A 154 0.88 -12.37 -3.32
N LYS A 155 0.73 -11.90 -4.56
CA LYS A 155 0.70 -12.78 -5.75
C LYS A 155 2.02 -13.52 -5.95
N HIS A 156 3.16 -12.85 -5.81
CA HIS A 156 4.48 -13.48 -5.91
C HIS A 156 4.71 -14.49 -4.77
N ALA A 157 4.43 -14.11 -3.52
CA ALA A 157 4.55 -15.00 -2.37
C ALA A 157 3.63 -16.23 -2.46
N THR A 158 2.38 -16.07 -2.90
CA THR A 158 1.44 -17.19 -3.13
C THR A 158 1.92 -18.11 -4.26
N ARG A 159 2.49 -17.57 -5.33
CA ARG A 159 2.96 -18.36 -6.49
C ARG A 159 4.08 -19.32 -6.10
N GLU A 160 5.08 -18.84 -5.37
CA GLU A 160 6.20 -19.66 -4.86
C GLU A 160 5.87 -20.36 -3.52
N LYS A 161 4.65 -20.16 -2.99
CA LYS A 161 4.15 -20.72 -1.72
C LYS A 161 5.03 -20.38 -0.52
N LEU A 162 5.51 -19.13 -0.46
CA LEU A 162 6.39 -18.61 0.57
C LEU A 162 5.84 -18.86 1.98
N THR A 163 6.54 -19.70 2.74
CA THR A 163 6.33 -19.93 4.18
C THR A 163 7.55 -19.51 4.96
N LEU A 164 7.34 -18.87 6.11
CA LEU A 164 8.37 -18.23 6.91
C LEU A 164 8.31 -18.71 8.37
N PRO A 165 9.48 -18.86 9.03
CA PRO A 165 9.58 -19.31 10.42
C PRO A 165 9.19 -18.20 11.41
N VAL A 166 7.96 -18.26 11.94
CA VAL A 166 7.43 -17.31 12.93
C VAL A 166 7.39 -17.96 14.31
N TRP A 167 8.01 -17.32 15.31
CA TRP A 167 7.88 -17.73 16.71
C TRP A 167 6.48 -17.39 17.25
N ILE A 168 5.77 -18.38 17.81
CA ILE A 168 4.42 -18.19 18.37
C ILE A 168 4.46 -18.29 19.90
N PRO A 169 4.40 -17.17 20.65
CA PRO A 169 4.58 -17.17 22.10
C PRO A 169 3.61 -18.09 22.85
N ARG A 170 2.34 -18.17 22.42
CA ARG A 170 1.31 -19.02 23.03
C ARG A 170 1.69 -20.51 23.09
N PHE A 171 2.53 -20.97 22.17
CA PHE A 171 2.88 -22.37 22.02
C PHE A 171 4.38 -22.65 22.20
N GLU A 172 5.16 -21.63 22.59
CA GLU A 172 6.63 -21.68 22.76
C GLU A 172 7.36 -22.44 21.63
N GLN A 173 6.91 -22.24 20.39
CA GLN A 173 7.46 -22.92 19.22
C GLN A 173 7.43 -22.04 17.98
N GLU A 174 8.37 -22.31 17.08
CA GLU A 174 8.38 -21.78 15.73
C GLU A 174 7.36 -22.52 14.85
N ARG A 175 6.65 -21.78 13.99
CA ARG A 175 5.73 -22.33 13.00
C ARG A 175 5.97 -21.69 11.64
N GLN A 176 5.85 -22.50 10.59
CA GLN A 176 5.86 -22.03 9.21
C GLN A 176 4.51 -21.37 8.91
N LEU A 177 4.50 -20.05 8.76
CA LEU A 177 3.32 -19.26 8.37
C LEU A 177 3.51 -18.71 6.96
N ARG A 178 2.43 -18.57 6.18
CA ARG A 178 2.49 -17.92 4.86
C ARG A 178 2.78 -16.43 5.04
N PHE A 179 3.34 -15.79 4.01
CA PHE A 179 3.56 -14.33 3.95
C PHE A 179 2.36 -13.50 4.45
N ILE A 180 1.14 -13.84 4.04
CA ILE A 180 -0.12 -13.18 4.43
C ILE A 180 -0.48 -13.32 5.92
N ASP A 181 0.03 -14.37 6.58
CA ASP A 181 -0.29 -14.72 7.97
C ASP A 181 0.77 -14.23 8.96
N VAL A 182 1.87 -13.65 8.48
CA VAL A 182 2.97 -13.10 9.31
C VAL A 182 2.45 -11.96 10.20
N PRO A 183 2.63 -12.01 11.54
CA PRO A 183 2.17 -10.97 12.44
C PRO A 183 2.78 -9.59 12.19
N ILE A 184 1.98 -8.55 12.44
CA ILE A 184 2.42 -7.15 12.51
C ILE A 184 2.84 -6.89 13.96
N GLU A 185 4.13 -6.66 14.18
CA GLU A 185 4.71 -6.51 15.53
C GLU A 185 4.14 -5.29 16.26
N SER A 186 4.08 -4.14 15.58
CA SER A 186 3.51 -2.90 16.10
C SER A 186 2.00 -2.97 16.42
N CYS A 187 1.29 -3.97 15.92
CA CYS A 187 -0.15 -4.18 16.13
C CYS A 187 -0.43 -5.37 17.06
N GLY A 188 0.29 -5.44 18.18
CA GLY A 188 0.08 -6.44 19.23
C GLY A 188 0.35 -7.88 18.76
N LYS A 189 1.23 -8.06 17.77
CA LYS A 189 1.52 -9.35 17.12
C LYS A 189 0.27 -10.04 16.55
N SER A 190 -0.66 -9.24 16.04
CA SER A 190 -1.84 -9.73 15.33
C SER A 190 -1.54 -9.98 13.85
N SER A 191 -2.23 -10.94 13.23
CA SER A 191 -2.15 -11.15 11.78
C SER A 191 -2.86 -10.01 11.02
N PRO A 192 -2.45 -9.70 9.77
CA PRO A 192 -3.09 -8.68 8.94
C PRO A 192 -4.61 -8.87 8.82
N LEU A 193 -5.07 -10.12 8.69
CA LEU A 193 -6.50 -10.45 8.63
C LEU A 193 -7.27 -10.06 9.91
N ARG A 194 -6.68 -10.31 11.08
CA ARG A 194 -7.29 -9.91 12.36
C ARG A 194 -7.38 -8.39 12.47
N ILE A 195 -6.35 -7.68 12.02
CA ILE A 195 -6.28 -6.22 12.08
C ILE A 195 -7.31 -5.61 11.11
N ALA A 196 -7.43 -6.14 9.89
CA ALA A 196 -8.46 -5.73 8.93
C ALA A 196 -9.89 -5.93 9.47
N LEU A 197 -10.12 -7.00 10.26
CA LEU A 197 -11.39 -7.25 10.93
C LEU A 197 -11.67 -6.22 12.04
N GLN A 198 -10.67 -5.92 12.87
CA GLN A 198 -10.80 -4.95 13.96
C GLN A 198 -10.92 -3.50 13.48
N ALA A 199 -10.29 -3.17 12.34
CA ALA A 199 -10.36 -1.86 11.70
C ALA A 199 -11.64 -1.66 10.84
N ASN A 200 -12.55 -2.64 10.82
CA ASN A 200 -13.76 -2.64 9.99
C ASN A 200 -13.47 -2.31 8.51
N ALA A 201 -12.46 -2.96 7.93
CA ALA A 201 -11.98 -2.71 6.57
C ALA A 201 -12.44 -3.83 5.59
N PRO A 202 -13.68 -3.80 5.06
CA PRO A 202 -14.25 -4.90 4.29
C PRO A 202 -13.49 -5.20 3.00
N GLU A 203 -12.98 -4.19 2.29
CA GLU A 203 -12.15 -4.39 1.09
C GLU A 203 -10.87 -5.17 1.41
N MET A 204 -10.18 -4.81 2.50
CA MET A 204 -8.98 -5.51 2.97
C MET A 204 -9.29 -6.94 3.42
N LEU A 205 -10.42 -7.16 4.09
CA LEU A 205 -10.89 -8.50 4.43
C LEU A 205 -11.12 -9.35 3.17
N LEU A 206 -11.80 -8.83 2.15
CA LEU A 206 -12.05 -9.53 0.89
C LEU A 206 -10.74 -9.87 0.16
N ILE A 207 -9.78 -8.94 0.11
CA ILE A 207 -8.47 -9.19 -0.49
C ILE A 207 -7.72 -10.31 0.24
N LEU A 208 -7.65 -10.26 1.58
CA LEU A 208 -6.90 -11.24 2.37
C LEU A 208 -7.57 -12.63 2.37
N LEU A 209 -8.91 -12.67 2.43
CA LEU A 209 -9.69 -13.90 2.37
C LEU A 209 -9.66 -14.52 0.96
N SER A 210 -9.82 -13.74 -0.11
CA SER A 210 -9.82 -14.25 -1.48
C SER A 210 -8.48 -14.90 -1.86
N CYS A 211 -7.35 -14.36 -1.41
CA CYS A 211 -6.04 -15.03 -1.52
C CYS A 211 -6.05 -16.42 -0.87
N THR A 212 -6.56 -16.52 0.36
CA THR A 212 -6.61 -17.80 1.11
C THR A 212 -7.62 -18.80 0.54
N ILE A 213 -8.79 -18.34 0.10
CA ILE A 213 -9.80 -19.19 -0.56
C ILE A 213 -9.25 -19.72 -1.88
N ARG A 214 -8.56 -18.89 -2.68
CA ARG A 214 -7.94 -19.29 -3.95
C ARG A 214 -6.88 -20.39 -3.75
N ASP A 215 -6.09 -20.31 -2.68
CA ASP A 215 -5.13 -21.36 -2.32
C ASP A 215 -5.83 -22.68 -2.00
N ILE A 216 -6.88 -22.66 -1.18
CA ILE A 216 -7.69 -23.84 -0.82
C ILE A 216 -8.33 -24.46 -2.07
N LEU A 217 -8.94 -23.64 -2.94
CA LEU A 217 -9.56 -24.10 -4.18
C LEU A 217 -8.53 -24.74 -5.14
N ARG A 218 -7.29 -24.22 -5.21
CA ARG A 218 -6.19 -24.83 -5.97
C ARG A 218 -5.74 -26.16 -5.36
N GLN A 219 -5.59 -26.23 -4.04
CA GLN A 219 -5.23 -27.46 -3.32
C GLN A 219 -6.25 -28.59 -3.53
N HIS A 220 -7.53 -28.25 -3.60
CA HIS A 220 -8.61 -29.21 -3.89
C HIS A 220 -8.93 -29.39 -5.38
N HIS A 221 -8.06 -28.92 -6.28
CA HIS A 221 -8.22 -29.01 -7.75
C HIS A 221 -9.51 -28.37 -8.31
N GLN A 222 -10.14 -27.45 -7.57
CA GLN A 222 -11.33 -26.72 -7.99
C GLN A 222 -11.00 -25.49 -8.84
N LEU A 223 -9.78 -24.94 -8.69
CA LEU A 223 -9.20 -23.95 -9.61
C LEU A 223 -7.97 -24.55 -10.32
N PRO A 224 -7.95 -24.61 -11.67
CA PRO A 224 -6.78 -25.03 -12.43
C PRO A 224 -5.56 -24.14 -12.17
N ASN A 225 -4.37 -24.76 -12.09
CA ASN A 225 -3.12 -24.02 -12.08
C ASN A 225 -3.00 -23.18 -13.36
N GLY A 226 -2.62 -21.91 -13.23
CA GLY A 226 -2.50 -20.99 -14.36
C GLY A 226 -3.81 -20.35 -14.84
N ILE A 227 -4.94 -20.53 -14.15
CA ILE A 227 -6.19 -19.81 -14.49
C ILE A 227 -6.00 -18.28 -14.52
N ASP A 228 -5.15 -17.74 -13.65
CA ASP A 228 -4.72 -16.34 -13.60
C ASP A 228 -3.99 -15.86 -14.89
N THR A 229 -3.46 -16.79 -15.71
CA THR A 229 -2.78 -16.48 -16.98
C THR A 229 -3.72 -16.55 -18.19
N LEU A 230 -4.92 -17.08 -18.03
CA LEU A 230 -5.93 -17.08 -19.07
C LEU A 230 -6.48 -15.65 -19.24
N ARG A 231 -6.70 -15.23 -20.49
CA ARG A 231 -7.42 -13.99 -20.81
C ARG A 231 -8.91 -14.16 -20.53
N LEU A 232 -9.26 -14.18 -19.25
CA LEU A 232 -10.64 -14.28 -18.80
C LEU A 232 -11.39 -12.96 -19.05
N PRO A 233 -12.67 -13.00 -19.43
CA PRO A 233 -13.54 -11.83 -19.37
C PRO A 233 -13.54 -11.23 -17.95
N LYS A 234 -13.45 -9.90 -17.83
CA LYS A 234 -13.38 -9.18 -16.53
C LYS A 234 -14.46 -9.61 -15.51
N ARG A 235 -15.63 -10.06 -15.98
CA ARG A 235 -16.72 -10.58 -15.12
C ARG A 235 -16.38 -11.94 -14.49
N LEU A 236 -15.78 -12.86 -15.24
CA LEU A 236 -15.33 -14.15 -14.70
C LEU A 236 -14.10 -13.98 -13.82
N GLN A 237 -13.19 -13.07 -14.18
CA GLN A 237 -12.08 -12.69 -13.33
C GLN A 237 -12.58 -12.14 -11.99
N ARG A 238 -13.50 -11.15 -11.98
CA ARG A 238 -14.12 -10.62 -10.74
C ARG A 238 -14.80 -11.71 -9.89
N TYR A 239 -15.51 -12.66 -10.51
CA TYR A 239 -16.15 -13.77 -9.81
C TYR A 239 -15.13 -14.74 -9.16
N ILE A 240 -14.05 -15.08 -9.86
CA ILE A 240 -12.96 -15.93 -9.33
C ILE A 240 -12.13 -15.20 -8.26
N ASP A 241 -11.94 -13.89 -8.44
CA ASP A 241 -11.23 -13.01 -7.50
C ASP A 241 -12.08 -12.67 -6.27
N LEU A 242 -13.38 -13.04 -6.24
CA LEU A 242 -14.37 -12.69 -5.21
C LEU A 242 -14.54 -11.18 -5.00
N THR A 243 -14.27 -10.40 -6.05
CA THR A 243 -14.44 -8.94 -6.08
C THR A 243 -15.77 -8.60 -6.74
N GLU A 244 -16.88 -8.76 -6.01
CA GLU A 244 -18.20 -8.33 -6.50
C GLU A 244 -18.43 -6.84 -6.20
N GLU A 245 -18.57 -6.06 -7.26
CA GLU A 245 -19.51 -4.94 -7.25
C GLU A 245 -20.90 -5.54 -7.47
N LEU A 246 -21.79 -5.40 -6.48
CA LEU A 246 -23.21 -5.71 -6.64
C LEU A 246 -23.90 -4.60 -7.46
N GLU A 247 -23.57 -4.52 -8.75
CA GLU A 247 -24.44 -3.83 -9.71
C GLU A 247 -25.76 -4.61 -9.79
N GLY A 248 -26.82 -3.99 -9.27
CA GLY A 248 -28.20 -4.49 -9.40
C GLY A 248 -28.62 -4.65 -10.87
N PRO A 249 -29.74 -5.34 -11.13
CA PRO A 249 -30.10 -5.77 -12.48
C PRO A 249 -30.23 -4.58 -13.44
N ALA A 250 -29.55 -4.69 -14.58
CA ALA A 250 -29.67 -3.74 -15.68
C ALA A 250 -31.12 -3.65 -16.15
N VAL A 251 -31.63 -2.42 -16.26
CA VAL A 251 -32.91 -2.15 -16.92
C VAL A 251 -32.67 -2.17 -18.43
N GLU A 252 -32.82 -3.34 -19.05
CA GLU A 252 -32.91 -3.50 -20.50
C GLU A 252 -34.37 -3.36 -20.99
N SER A 253 -34.68 -2.22 -21.62
CA SER A 253 -35.83 -2.02 -22.51
C SER A 253 -35.72 -0.61 -23.13
N GLU A 254 -35.74 -0.36 -24.43
CA GLU A 254 -35.95 -1.19 -25.63
C GLU A 254 -35.24 -0.54 -26.85
N LYS A 255 -34.99 -1.32 -27.91
CA LYS A 255 -34.84 -0.83 -29.30
C LYS A 255 -35.94 -1.49 -30.13
N PRO A 256 -36.60 -0.75 -31.03
CA PRO A 256 -36.30 -0.82 -32.48
C PRO A 256 -36.30 0.58 -33.14
N ASP A 257 -35.98 0.84 -34.41
CA ASP A 257 -35.44 0.02 -35.50
C ASP A 257 -34.64 0.92 -36.49
N VAL A 258 -33.92 0.33 -37.45
CA VAL A 258 -33.08 1.05 -38.44
C VAL A 258 -33.74 1.07 -39.83
N PRO A 259 -33.72 2.21 -40.56
CA PRO A 259 -33.00 2.20 -41.85
C PRO A 259 -32.23 3.49 -42.21
N LYS A 260 -31.02 3.30 -42.75
CA LYS A 260 -30.26 4.24 -43.61
C LYS A 260 -30.96 4.36 -45.01
N PRO A 261 -30.66 5.32 -45.92
CA PRO A 261 -29.31 5.88 -46.16
C PRO A 261 -29.16 7.35 -46.69
N ALA A 262 -27.89 7.75 -46.85
CA ALA A 262 -27.32 8.66 -47.86
C ALA A 262 -27.77 10.14 -47.96
N SER A 263 -26.80 11.07 -47.79
CA SER A 263 -26.26 11.86 -48.93
C SER A 263 -25.02 12.66 -48.48
N ALA A 264 -24.34 13.31 -49.43
CA ALA A 264 -23.04 13.95 -49.25
C ALA A 264 -23.13 15.49 -49.26
N ALA A 265 -22.13 16.17 -48.68
CA ALA A 265 -21.30 17.22 -49.33
C ALA A 265 -20.65 18.21 -48.33
N ARG A 266 -19.45 18.70 -48.71
CA ARG A 266 -18.91 20.09 -48.67
C ARG A 266 -19.45 21.10 -47.63
N ALA A 267 -18.67 22.04 -47.06
CA ALA A 267 -17.25 22.40 -47.19
C ALA A 267 -16.87 23.51 -46.15
N LYS A 268 -15.57 23.89 -46.11
CA LYS A 268 -14.98 25.27 -45.97
C LYS A 268 -15.88 26.41 -45.40
N LEU A 269 -15.42 27.37 -44.59
CA LEU A 269 -14.10 28.04 -44.51
C LEU A 269 -14.11 29.07 -43.34
N GLY A 270 -12.94 29.58 -42.94
CA GLY A 270 -12.77 30.87 -42.23
C GLY A 270 -12.71 30.74 -40.70
N SER A 271 -11.64 31.10 -39.98
CA SER A 271 -10.78 32.31 -39.95
C SER A 271 -11.23 33.25 -38.83
N ASP A 272 -10.42 33.36 -37.76
CA ASP A 272 -9.74 34.61 -37.37
C ASP A 272 -9.03 34.45 -36.02
N MET A 273 -7.72 34.65 -36.03
CA MET A 273 -6.97 35.17 -34.88
C MET A 273 -6.71 36.65 -35.15
N PRO A 274 -6.63 37.51 -34.11
CA PRO A 274 -5.29 37.99 -33.81
C PRO A 274 -4.92 38.07 -32.32
N ARG A 275 -3.69 37.61 -32.10
CA ARG A 275 -2.78 37.84 -30.98
C ARG A 275 -2.57 39.33 -30.67
N LEU A 276 -2.40 39.71 -29.39
CA LEU A 276 -1.15 40.34 -28.89
C LEU A 276 -1.11 40.58 -27.37
N GLU A 277 0.12 40.56 -26.87
CA GLU A 277 0.59 40.69 -25.49
C GLU A 277 0.79 42.17 -25.11
N THR A 278 0.97 42.51 -23.82
CA THR A 278 2.23 43.14 -23.31
C THR A 278 2.25 43.50 -21.79
N ILE A 279 3.22 42.90 -21.09
CA ILE A 279 4.08 43.37 -19.95
C ILE A 279 3.66 44.42 -18.89
N SER A 280 3.86 44.06 -17.60
CA SER A 280 4.54 44.84 -16.53
C SER A 280 4.71 43.99 -15.23
N SER A 281 5.60 44.23 -14.25
CA SER A 281 7.03 44.63 -14.26
C SER A 281 7.69 44.63 -12.84
N VAL A 282 8.62 43.70 -12.57
CA VAL A 282 9.85 43.79 -11.70
C VAL A 282 9.76 44.20 -10.19
N GLY A 283 10.51 43.47 -9.34
CA GLY A 283 10.95 43.81 -7.96
C GLY A 283 10.88 42.59 -7.03
N GLU A 284 11.94 41.80 -6.78
CA GLU A 284 13.20 42.01 -6.00
C GLU A 284 13.07 41.81 -4.47
N GLU A 285 13.80 40.79 -3.98
CA GLU A 285 14.46 40.59 -2.67
C GLU A 285 13.65 40.34 -1.36
N ASP A 286 13.66 39.04 -0.98
CA ASP A 286 14.11 38.44 0.30
C ASP A 286 13.38 38.58 1.67
N GLU A 287 13.63 37.51 2.45
CA GLU A 287 13.44 37.27 3.91
C GLU A 287 12.06 36.90 4.52
N SER A 288 12.07 35.70 5.12
CA SER A 288 11.35 35.23 6.32
C SER A 288 9.90 34.70 6.25
N GLU A 289 9.80 33.41 6.61
CA GLU A 289 8.84 32.78 7.54
C GLU A 289 7.36 33.22 7.54
N ASP A 290 6.47 32.36 7.01
CA ASP A 290 5.18 32.10 7.66
C ASP A 290 4.62 30.70 7.30
N GLU A 291 4.90 29.69 8.14
CA GLU A 291 4.29 28.34 8.03
C GLU A 291 2.84 28.27 8.58
N SER A 292 2.20 29.41 8.86
CA SER A 292 0.98 29.48 9.67
C SER A 292 -0.33 29.13 8.92
N GLU A 293 -0.46 29.41 7.62
CA GLU A 293 -1.73 29.21 6.90
C GLU A 293 -1.96 27.78 6.38
N ASN A 294 -0.88 27.04 6.05
CA ASN A 294 -0.99 25.61 5.69
C ASN A 294 -1.43 24.72 6.86
N HIS A 295 -1.36 25.23 8.10
CA HIS A 295 -1.73 24.46 9.29
C HIS A 295 -3.25 24.28 9.44
N VAL A 296 -4.07 25.15 8.83
CA VAL A 296 -5.52 25.19 9.02
C VAL A 296 -6.29 24.40 7.95
N GLN A 297 -5.84 24.39 6.68
CA GLN A 297 -6.48 23.59 5.62
C GLN A 297 -6.16 22.09 5.69
N LEU A 298 -5.19 21.70 6.53
CA LEU A 298 -4.95 20.29 6.89
C LEU A 298 -6.03 19.70 7.81
N LEU A 299 -6.93 20.51 8.39
CA LEU A 299 -7.92 20.06 9.37
C LEU A 299 -9.23 19.50 8.75
N GLU A 300 -9.55 19.80 7.49
CA GLU A 300 -10.69 19.14 6.78
C GLU A 300 -10.26 17.91 5.96
N ALA A 301 -8.97 17.73 5.71
CA ALA A 301 -8.43 16.50 5.08
C ALA A 301 -8.27 15.33 6.08
N VAL A 302 -8.64 15.51 7.35
CA VAL A 302 -8.70 14.45 8.36
C VAL A 302 -10.14 13.89 8.42
N THR A 303 -10.42 12.96 7.51
CA THR A 303 -11.50 11.98 7.66
C THR A 303 -10.85 10.61 7.82
N ASP A 304 -10.21 10.35 8.97
CA ASP A 304 -10.99 9.97 10.14
C ASP A 304 -10.18 10.08 11.46
N ALA A 305 -10.69 10.82 12.45
CA ALA A 305 -10.09 10.88 13.78
C ALA A 305 -10.27 9.56 14.56
N GLU A 306 -11.30 8.76 14.23
CA GLU A 306 -11.58 7.47 14.89
C GLU A 306 -10.52 6.41 14.54
N LYS A 307 -10.02 6.41 13.29
CA LYS A 307 -9.04 5.42 12.82
C LYS A 307 -7.68 5.52 13.54
N ALA A 308 -7.29 6.73 13.96
CA ALA A 308 -6.09 6.93 14.80
C ALA A 308 -6.29 6.42 16.24
N ALA A 309 -7.50 6.52 16.79
CA ALA A 309 -7.83 5.96 18.10
C ALA A 309 -7.94 4.42 18.07
N VAL A 310 -8.48 3.84 17.00
CA VAL A 310 -8.53 2.38 16.80
C VAL A 310 -7.13 1.78 16.65
N ALA A 311 -6.19 2.47 15.99
CA ALA A 311 -4.78 2.03 15.96
C ALA A 311 -4.16 1.94 17.38
N ALA A 312 -4.52 2.85 18.29
CA ALA A 312 -4.09 2.80 19.70
C ALA A 312 -4.78 1.70 20.53
N PHE A 313 -6.01 1.29 20.16
CA PHE A 313 -6.71 0.14 20.77
C PHE A 313 -6.08 -1.21 20.41
N VAL A 314 -5.40 -1.32 19.26
CA VAL A 314 -4.86 -2.58 18.71
C VAL A 314 -3.58 -3.08 19.42
N ALA A 315 -2.93 -2.27 20.27
CA ALA A 315 -1.60 -2.55 20.80
C ALA A 315 -1.50 -2.99 22.28
N THR A 316 -2.58 -3.00 23.06
CA THR A 316 -2.51 -3.34 24.50
C THR A 316 -2.42 -4.85 24.76
N SER A 317 -1.20 -5.31 25.00
CA SER A 317 -0.93 -6.59 25.68
C SER A 317 -1.54 -6.60 27.10
N ASP A 318 -1.99 -7.78 27.53
CA ASP A 318 -2.46 -8.10 28.89
C ASP A 318 -3.73 -7.40 29.43
N GLY A 319 -4.78 -7.34 28.60
CA GLY A 319 -6.12 -7.83 28.99
C GLY A 319 -6.89 -7.15 30.15
N ALA A 320 -6.44 -6.01 30.68
CA ALA A 320 -7.10 -5.30 31.77
C ALA A 320 -7.50 -3.86 31.37
N ILE A 321 -8.80 -3.56 31.44
CA ILE A 321 -9.35 -2.22 31.14
C ILE A 321 -9.17 -1.33 32.37
N THR A 322 -8.31 -0.31 32.29
CA THR A 322 -8.21 0.71 33.33
C THR A 322 -9.36 1.72 33.21
N PRO A 323 -10.01 2.12 34.32
CA PRO A 323 -11.13 3.06 34.29
C PRO A 323 -10.73 4.45 33.74
N GLU A 324 -9.46 4.83 33.85
CA GLU A 324 -8.88 6.06 33.30
C GLU A 324 -8.93 6.07 31.77
N ALA A 325 -8.60 4.95 31.10
CA ALA A 325 -8.66 4.83 29.65
C ALA A 325 -10.10 4.91 29.13
N LYS A 326 -11.05 4.30 29.84
CA LYS A 326 -12.49 4.42 29.55
C LYS A 326 -12.96 5.87 29.67
N LYS A 327 -12.49 6.60 30.70
CA LYS A 327 -12.81 8.01 30.91
C LYS A 327 -12.24 8.92 29.82
N ALA A 328 -11.02 8.64 29.34
CA ALA A 328 -10.41 9.38 28.23
C ALA A 328 -11.18 9.18 26.91
N ALA A 329 -11.55 7.94 26.58
CA ALA A 329 -12.37 7.66 25.39
C ALA A 329 -13.76 8.31 25.46
N MET A 330 -14.42 8.26 26.61
CA MET A 330 -15.72 8.93 26.81
C MET A 330 -15.62 10.46 26.73
N ALA A 331 -14.53 11.06 27.21
CA ALA A 331 -14.30 12.50 27.08
C ALA A 331 -14.05 12.92 25.62
N ALA A 332 -13.29 12.12 24.86
CA ALA A 332 -13.07 12.34 23.42
C ALA A 332 -14.37 12.18 22.60
N TYR A 333 -15.24 11.24 22.98
CA TYR A 333 -16.57 11.09 22.39
C TYR A 333 -17.46 12.31 22.68
N MET A 334 -17.53 12.73 23.95
CA MET A 334 -18.33 13.89 24.38
C MET A 334 -17.88 15.21 23.76
N ALA A 335 -16.58 15.38 23.47
CA ALA A 335 -16.03 16.59 22.86
C ALA A 335 -16.30 16.71 21.34
N ASN A 336 -16.79 15.66 20.69
CA ASN A 336 -17.10 15.63 19.26
C ASN A 336 -18.61 15.58 18.96
N LEU A 337 -19.46 15.72 19.99
CA LEU A 337 -20.90 15.86 19.80
C LEU A 337 -21.22 17.30 19.33
N PRO A 338 -22.23 17.50 18.47
CA PRO A 338 -22.68 18.83 18.09
C PRO A 338 -23.03 19.68 19.33
N PRO A 339 -22.85 21.02 19.29
CA PRO A 339 -23.07 21.89 20.45
C PRO A 339 -24.51 21.88 20.99
N ASP A 340 -25.47 21.40 20.18
CA ASP A 340 -26.89 21.28 20.52
C ASP A 340 -27.31 19.83 20.92
N TYR A 341 -26.35 18.91 21.09
CA TYR A 341 -26.65 17.54 21.52
C TYR A 341 -26.86 17.47 23.03
N ASP A 342 -28.12 17.37 23.46
CA ASP A 342 -28.50 17.12 24.85
C ASP A 342 -28.50 15.60 25.16
N PRO A 343 -27.56 15.08 25.97
CA PRO A 343 -27.49 13.66 26.30
C PRO A 343 -28.62 13.17 27.23
N GLU A 344 -29.50 14.05 27.74
CA GLU A 344 -30.69 13.65 28.51
C GLU A 344 -31.96 13.49 27.64
N LEU A 345 -31.96 13.89 26.37
CA LEU A 345 -33.08 13.65 25.46
C LEU A 345 -33.01 12.25 24.81
N PRO A 346 -34.04 11.39 24.95
CA PRO A 346 -34.13 10.16 24.18
C PRO A 346 -34.38 10.48 22.68
N PRO A 347 -33.91 9.64 21.75
CA PRO A 347 -34.12 9.87 20.32
C PRO A 347 -35.61 9.86 19.97
N ASP A 348 -36.03 10.79 19.10
CA ASP A 348 -37.42 10.97 18.71
C ASP A 348 -38.07 9.66 18.23
N PHE A 349 -39.19 9.32 18.87
CA PHE A 349 -39.94 8.11 18.62
C PHE A 349 -40.86 8.32 17.42
N ASP A 350 -40.50 7.76 16.26
CA ASP A 350 -41.31 7.80 15.04
C ASP A 350 -42.66 7.07 15.29
N PRO A 351 -43.81 7.79 15.29
CA PRO A 351 -45.05 7.27 15.87
C PRO A 351 -45.80 6.25 15.00
N ASP A 352 -45.36 5.98 13.77
CA ASP A 352 -46.10 5.14 12.80
C ASP A 352 -45.67 3.66 12.76
N PHE A 353 -44.74 3.21 13.61
CA PHE A 353 -44.39 1.78 13.71
C PHE A 353 -45.23 1.03 14.77
N PRO A 354 -46.07 0.05 14.39
CA PRO A 354 -46.84 -0.73 15.36
C PRO A 354 -45.93 -1.69 16.13
N PRO A 355 -46.13 -1.85 17.45
CA PRO A 355 -45.30 -2.76 18.25
C PRO A 355 -45.58 -4.22 17.89
N LEU A 356 -44.53 -4.98 17.60
CA LEU A 356 -44.60 -6.43 17.52
C LEU A 356 -44.90 -6.99 18.92
N SER A 357 -46.06 -7.63 19.06
CA SER A 357 -46.46 -8.34 20.27
C SER A 357 -45.56 -9.55 20.55
N SER A 358 -45.29 -9.76 21.84
CA SER A 358 -44.56 -10.87 22.49
C SER A 358 -44.60 -12.24 21.81
#